data_AF-T1GU27-F1
#
_entry.id   AF-T1GU27-F1
#
_cell.length_a   1.000
_cell.length_b   1.000
_cell.length_c   1.000
_cell.angle_alpha   90.00
_cell.angle_beta   90.00
_cell.angle_gamma   90.00
#
_symmetry.space_group_name_H-M   'P 1'
#
loop_
_entity.id
_entity.type
_entity.pdbx_description
1 polymer ?
#
loop_
_entity_poly.entity_id
_entity_poly.type
_entity_poly.pdbx_seq_one_letter_code
_entity_poly.pdbx_strand_id
1 'polypeptide(L)'
;MVHSYYGAMFSMQTKPEYRRKGFGIHLARTLTQRVIERGYKPFVVIRPENEASRNLYTKLGFEKAFETCRVKLTPRIRQNDDLNEKDISNILANKLNLNNDEQDDEAKVPANDSETEKS
;
A
#
# COMPACT_ATOMS: atom_id res chain seq x y z
N MET A 1 -10.32 -7.94 -17.47
CA MET A 1 -10.79 -6.55 -17.22
C MET A 1 -10.08 -6.04 -15.97
N VAL A 2 -9.12 -5.14 -16.11
CA VAL A 2 -8.36 -4.60 -14.97
C VAL A 2 -9.20 -3.52 -14.32
N HIS A 3 -9.65 -3.74 -13.08
CA HIS A 3 -10.26 -2.68 -12.29
C HIS A 3 -9.15 -1.72 -11.87
N SER A 4 -9.25 -0.46 -12.30
CA SER A 4 -8.31 0.56 -11.84
C SER A 4 -8.54 0.83 -10.35
N TYR A 5 -7.48 0.86 -9.55
CA TYR A 5 -7.54 1.18 -8.11
C TYR A 5 -8.35 2.46 -7.82
N TYR A 6 -8.35 3.41 -8.76
CA TYR A 6 -9.07 4.68 -8.66
C TYR A 6 -10.61 4.56 -8.67
N GLY A 7 -11.15 3.39 -8.98
CA GLY A 7 -12.58 3.09 -8.84
C GLY A 7 -13.01 2.69 -7.43
N ALA A 8 -12.07 2.42 -6.53
CA ALA A 8 -12.36 1.90 -5.20
C ALA A 8 -12.96 2.99 -4.29
N MET A 9 -14.09 2.68 -3.64
CA MET A 9 -14.65 3.52 -2.59
C MET A 9 -14.45 2.84 -1.23
N PHE A 10 -13.71 3.48 -0.32
CA PHE A 10 -13.28 2.90 0.95
C PHE A 10 -13.51 3.83 2.15
N SER A 11 -13.36 3.29 3.36
CA SER A 11 -13.38 4.02 4.64
C SER A 11 -14.66 4.83 4.91
N MET A 12 -15.78 4.42 4.32
CA MET A 12 -17.07 5.02 4.62
C MET A 12 -17.57 4.59 6.00
N GLN A 13 -17.92 5.57 6.83
CA GLN A 13 -18.46 5.33 8.15
C GLN A 13 -19.47 6.42 8.51
N THR A 14 -20.53 6.02 9.22
CA THR A 14 -21.46 6.95 9.87
C THR A 14 -21.33 6.75 11.37
N LYS A 15 -21.09 7.84 12.12
CA LYS A 15 -21.05 7.76 13.59
C LYS A 15 -22.39 7.20 14.11
N PRO A 16 -22.38 6.39 15.18
CA PRO A 16 -23.58 5.73 15.70
C PRO A 16 -24.81 6.64 15.85
N GLU A 17 -24.62 7.83 16.43
CA GLU A 17 -25.63 8.86 16.72
C GLU A 17 -26.25 9.52 15.46
N TYR A 18 -25.65 9.30 14.28
CA TYR A 18 -26.14 9.80 13.00
C TYR A 18 -26.61 8.69 12.05
N ARG A 19 -26.71 7.43 12.51
CA ARG A 19 -27.22 6.32 11.69
C ARG A 19 -28.71 6.48 11.42
N ARG A 20 -29.19 5.78 10.38
CA ARG A 20 -30.61 5.73 9.94
C ARG A 20 -31.22 7.08 9.52
N LYS A 21 -30.39 8.10 9.30
CA LYS A 21 -30.77 9.44 8.79
C LYS A 21 -30.52 9.63 7.28
N GLY A 22 -30.15 8.57 6.56
CA GLY A 22 -29.90 8.62 5.11
C GLY A 22 -28.49 9.09 4.71
N PHE A 23 -27.61 9.47 5.64
CA PHE A 23 -26.26 9.94 5.29
C PHE A 23 -25.42 8.92 4.52
N GLY A 24 -25.50 7.64 4.90
CA GLY A 24 -24.73 6.58 4.21
C GLY A 24 -25.09 6.43 2.73
N ILE A 25 -26.38 6.45 2.41
CA ILE A 25 -26.85 6.34 1.01
C ILE A 25 -26.60 7.60 0.21
N HIS A 26 -26.75 8.77 0.84
CA HIS A 26 -26.41 10.03 0.22
C HIS A 26 -24.92 10.06 -0.16
N LEU A 27 -24.02 9.74 0.77
CA LEU A 27 -22.58 9.72 0.52
C LEU A 27 -22.19 8.68 -0.55
N ALA A 28 -22.70 7.45 -0.44
CA ALA A 28 -22.36 6.38 -1.39
C ALA A 28 -22.77 6.74 -2.82
N ARG A 29 -23.97 7.30 -3.01
CA ARG A 29 -24.46 7.74 -4.33
C ARG A 29 -23.60 8.85 -4.91
N THR A 30 -23.29 9.88 -4.11
CA THR A 30 -22.48 11.02 -4.55
C THR A 30 -21.05 10.58 -4.92
N LEU A 31 -20.43 9.69 -4.14
CA LEU A 31 -19.11 9.14 -4.47
C LEU A 31 -19.14 8.29 -5.74
N THR A 32 -20.15 7.43 -5.88
CA THR A 32 -20.34 6.60 -7.08
C THR A 32 -20.37 7.46 -8.34
N GLN A 33 -21.19 8.51 -8.33
CA GLN A 33 -21.30 9.45 -9.44
C GLN A 33 -19.96 10.12 -9.74
N ARG A 34 -19.24 10.57 -8.71
CA ARG A 34 -17.95 11.26 -8.89
C ARG A 34 -16.85 10.35 -9.45
N VAL A 35 -16.90 9.06 -9.13
CA VAL A 35 -15.97 8.06 -9.69
C VAL A 35 -16.26 7.82 -11.16
N ILE A 36 -17.54 7.75 -11.54
CA ILE A 36 -17.99 7.62 -12.94
C ILE A 36 -17.57 8.86 -13.76
N GLU A 37 -17.79 10.06 -13.24
CA GLU A 37 -17.42 11.32 -13.90
C GLU A 37 -15.92 11.43 -14.18
N ARG A 38 -15.10 10.76 -13.36
CA ARG A 38 -13.64 10.69 -13.55
C ARG A 38 -13.21 9.59 -14.53
N GLY A 39 -14.16 8.87 -15.14
CA GLY A 39 -13.89 7.80 -16.09
C GLY A 39 -13.51 6.45 -15.46
N TYR A 40 -13.77 6.26 -14.16
CA TYR A 40 -13.49 5.01 -13.46
C TYR A 40 -14.76 4.19 -13.23
N LYS A 41 -14.62 2.86 -13.21
CA LYS A 41 -15.69 1.94 -12.80
C LYS A 41 -15.74 1.85 -11.27
N PRO A 42 -16.83 2.28 -10.60
CA PRO A 42 -16.93 2.21 -9.16
C PRO A 42 -16.97 0.77 -8.65
N PHE A 43 -16.27 0.49 -7.57
CA PHE A 43 -16.38 -0.78 -6.86
C PHE A 43 -16.10 -0.62 -5.37
N VAL A 44 -16.53 -1.62 -4.61
CA VAL A 44 -16.32 -1.72 -3.16
C VAL A 44 -15.95 -3.13 -2.77
N VAL A 45 -15.15 -3.25 -1.72
CA VAL A 45 -14.84 -4.53 -1.08
C VAL A 45 -15.55 -4.54 0.27
N ILE A 46 -16.55 -5.41 0.40
CA ILE A 46 -17.39 -5.51 1.59
C ILE A 46 -17.10 -6.85 2.26
N ARG A 47 -16.81 -6.81 3.56
CA ARG A 47 -16.64 -8.03 4.36
C ARG A 47 -17.97 -8.79 4.46
N PRO A 48 -17.98 -10.14 4.47
CA PRO A 48 -19.21 -10.93 4.53
C PRO A 48 -20.13 -10.54 5.71
N GLU A 49 -19.55 -10.15 6.84
CA GLU A 49 -20.26 -9.81 8.08
C GLU A 49 -20.92 -8.42 8.02
N ASN A 50 -20.56 -7.57 7.05
CA ASN A 50 -21.06 -6.20 6.95
C ASN A 50 -22.34 -6.13 6.10
N GLU A 51 -23.42 -6.68 6.64
CA GLU A 51 -24.73 -6.68 6.00
C GLU A 51 -25.26 -5.27 5.71
N ALA A 52 -25.01 -4.31 6.60
CA ALA A 52 -25.46 -2.93 6.42
C ALA A 52 -24.89 -2.30 5.15
N SER A 53 -23.59 -2.48 4.88
CA SER A 53 -22.96 -1.96 3.66
C SER A 53 -23.37 -2.78 2.43
N ARG A 54 -23.50 -4.10 2.56
CA ARG A 54 -23.99 -4.96 1.46
C ARG A 54 -25.36 -4.48 0.97
N ASN A 55 -26.32 -4.35 1.89
CA ASN A 55 -27.67 -3.90 1.58
C ASN A 55 -27.71 -2.47 1.03
N LEU A 56 -26.81 -1.60 1.52
CA LEU A 56 -26.67 -0.24 1.01
C LEU A 56 -26.28 -0.23 -0.48
N TYR A 57 -25.24 -0.97 -0.85
CA TYR A 57 -24.73 -1.00 -2.22
C TYR A 57 -25.63 -1.78 -3.17
N THR A 58 -26.27 -2.86 -2.71
CA THR A 58 -27.31 -3.55 -3.49
C THR A 58 -28.46 -2.61 -3.88
N LYS A 59 -28.91 -1.74 -2.96
CA LYS A 59 -29.94 -0.71 -3.27
C LYS A 59 -29.48 0.33 -4.30
N LEU A 60 -28.17 0.53 -4.44
CA LEU A 60 -27.58 1.42 -5.43
C LEU A 60 -27.29 0.72 -6.76
N GLY A 61 -27.68 -0.55 -6.92
CA GLY A 61 -27.50 -1.31 -8.15
C GLY A 61 -26.14 -2.00 -8.28
N PHE A 62 -25.35 -2.05 -7.21
CA PHE A 62 -24.10 -2.83 -7.23
C PHE A 62 -24.40 -4.32 -7.10
N GLU A 63 -23.63 -5.11 -7.84
CA GLU A 63 -23.69 -6.57 -7.83
C GLU A 63 -22.36 -7.18 -7.35
N LYS A 64 -22.41 -8.40 -6.82
CA LYS A 64 -21.21 -9.13 -6.41
C LYS A 64 -20.49 -9.64 -7.67
N ALA A 65 -19.32 -9.08 -7.95
CA ALA A 65 -18.50 -9.52 -9.08
C ALA A 65 -17.69 -10.79 -8.77
N PHE A 66 -17.00 -10.83 -7.63
CA PHE A 66 -16.14 -11.96 -7.21
C PHE A 66 -15.88 -11.90 -5.69
N GLU A 67 -15.30 -12.97 -5.15
CA GLU A 67 -14.82 -13.01 -3.77
C GLU A 67 -13.34 -12.60 -3.69
N THR A 68 -12.95 -11.99 -2.57
CA THR A 68 -11.56 -11.61 -2.30
C THR A 68 -11.18 -12.05 -0.89
N CYS A 69 -9.90 -12.33 -0.67
CA CYS A 69 -9.36 -12.58 0.66
C CYS A 69 -8.43 -11.44 1.08
N ARG A 70 -8.35 -11.18 2.39
CA ARG A 70 -7.36 -10.27 2.98
C ARG A 70 -6.29 -11.09 3.67
N VAL A 71 -5.07 -11.03 3.17
CA VAL A 71 -3.91 -11.71 3.76
C VAL A 71 -3.15 -10.74 4.66
N LYS A 72 -2.75 -11.21 5.84
CA LYS A 72 -1.79 -10.50 6.71
C LYS A 72 -0.47 -11.28 6.66
N LEU A 73 0.52 -10.72 5.98
CA LEU A 73 1.89 -11.24 6.04
C LEU A 73 2.56 -10.65 7.29
N THR A 74 3.09 -11.51 8.16
CA THR A 74 3.89 -11.08 9.31
C THR A 74 5.30 -11.63 9.10
N PRO A 75 6.31 -10.79 8.82
CA PRO A 75 7.67 -11.27 8.63
C PRO A 75 8.16 -11.91 9.92
N ARG A 76 8.79 -13.09 9.83
CA ARG A 76 9.54 -13.64 10.97
C ARG A 76 10.80 -12.80 11.14
N ILE A 77 10.89 -12.10 12.27
CA ILE A 77 12.17 -11.55 12.73
C ILE A 77 12.93 -12.73 13.34
N ARG A 78 14.07 -13.13 12.74
CA ARG A 78 15.02 -14.02 13.43
C ARG A 78 15.52 -13.24 14.64
N GLN A 79 15.23 -13.72 15.85
CA GLN A 79 15.94 -13.24 17.03
C GLN A 79 17.39 -13.73 16.90
N ASN A 80 18.37 -12.90 17.25
CA ASN A 80 19.79 -13.27 17.26
C ASN A 80 20.11 -14.39 18.27
N ASP A 81 19.11 -14.88 19.00
CA ASP A 81 19.23 -15.88 20.06
C ASP A 81 19.49 -17.31 19.51
N ASP A 82 19.38 -17.51 18.19
CA ASP A 82 19.71 -18.77 17.51
C ASP A 82 21.15 -18.82 16.95
N LEU A 83 21.93 -17.74 17.05
CA LEU A 83 23.33 -17.76 16.63
C LEU A 83 24.16 -18.42 17.73
N ASN A 84 24.62 -19.63 17.49
CA ASN A 84 25.59 -20.24 18.37
C ASN A 84 26.95 -19.51 18.23
N GLU A 85 27.85 -19.73 19.19
CA GLU A 85 29.16 -19.08 19.23
C GLU A 85 29.99 -19.29 17.93
N LYS A 86 29.74 -20.40 17.21
CA LYS A 86 30.37 -20.66 15.90
C LYS A 86 29.79 -19.80 14.79
N ASP A 87 28.49 -19.52 14.80
CA ASP A 87 27.85 -18.65 13.82
C ASP A 87 28.36 -17.21 13.97
N ILE A 88 28.52 -16.74 15.23
CA ILE A 88 29.12 -15.44 15.53
C ILE A 88 30.58 -15.40 15.05
N SER A 89 31.36 -16.44 15.34
CA SER A 89 32.77 -16.54 14.91
C SER A 89 32.90 -16.51 13.38
N ASN A 90 32.03 -17.21 12.65
CA ASN A 90 32.03 -17.24 11.19
C ASN A 90 31.62 -15.88 10.58
N ILE A 91 30.64 -15.20 11.17
CA ILE A 91 30.22 -13.86 10.72
C ILE A 91 31.35 -12.84 10.93
N LEU A 92 32.03 -12.88 12.09
CA LEU A 92 33.15 -12.00 12.39
C LEU A 92 34.35 -12.26 11.48
N ALA A 93 34.70 -13.53 11.24
CA ALA A 93 35.77 -13.91 10.32
C ALA A 93 35.48 -13.43 8.88
N ASN A 94 34.24 -13.58 8.41
CA ASN A 94 33.84 -13.11 7.09
C ASN A 94 33.85 -11.58 6.98
N LYS A 95 33.47 -10.84 8.03
CA LYS A 95 33.57 -9.37 8.06
C LYS A 95 35.02 -8.86 8.03
N LEU A 96 35.92 -9.55 8.73
CA LEU A 96 37.35 -9.19 8.73
C LEU A 96 38.00 -9.44 7.36
N ASN A 97 37.58 -10.48 6.64
CA ASN A 97 38.08 -10.77 5.29
C ASN A 97 37.55 -9.81 4.22
N LEU A 98 36.38 -9.18 4.42
CA LEU A 98 35.83 -8.19 3.48
C LEU A 98 36.49 -6.81 3.60
N ASN A 99 37.10 -6.49 4.74
CA ASN A 99 37.73 -5.18 4.97
C ASN A 99 39.18 -5.08 4.43
N ASN A 100 39.73 -6.15 3.86
CA ASN A 100 41.08 -6.16 3.31
C ASN A 100 41.14 -5.86 1.81
N ASP A 101 40.00 -5.77 1.13
CA ASP A 101 39.91 -5.55 -0.32
C ASP A 101 39.44 -4.13 -0.71
N GLU A 102 39.18 -3.23 0.25
CA GLU A 102 38.76 -1.83 0.00
C GLU A 102 39.83 -0.78 0.36
N GLN A 103 41.05 -0.97 -0.12
CA GLN A 103 42.02 0.12 -0.21
C GLN A 103 42.76 0.04 -1.56
N ASP A 104 42.22 0.75 -2.55
CA ASP A 104 42.94 1.60 -3.50
C ASP A 104 42.07 1.82 -4.75
N ASP A 105 41.27 2.90 -4.76
CA ASP A 105 40.83 3.56 -5.99
C ASP A 105 40.35 4.98 -5.65
N GLU A 106 41.29 5.89 -5.39
CA GLU A 106 41.03 7.35 -5.41
C GLU A 106 40.81 7.80 -6.86
N ALA A 107 39.56 7.79 -7.33
CA ALA A 107 39.17 8.46 -8.56
C ALA A 107 38.84 9.94 -8.29
N LYS A 108 39.76 10.81 -8.73
CA LYS A 108 39.66 12.27 -8.92
C LYS A 108 38.24 12.80 -9.20
N VAL A 109 37.80 13.74 -8.36
CA VAL A 109 36.64 14.62 -8.61
C VAL A 109 36.99 15.63 -9.71
N PRO A 110 36.21 15.76 -10.81
CA PRO A 110 36.42 16.83 -11.77
C PRO A 110 35.78 18.15 -11.27
N ALA A 111 36.53 19.24 -11.46
CA ALA A 111 36.16 20.59 -11.09
C ALA A 111 34.97 21.12 -11.91
N ASN A 112 34.11 21.90 -11.25
CA ASN A 112 33.07 22.71 -11.87
C ASN A 112 33.71 23.87 -12.64
N ASP A 113 33.45 23.97 -13.94
CA ASP A 113 33.59 25.23 -14.68
C ASP A 113 32.20 25.77 -15.02
N SER A 114 31.93 26.94 -14.44
CA SER A 114 30.85 27.83 -14.80
C SER A 114 31.28 28.72 -15.97
N GLU A 115 30.63 28.63 -17.12
CA GLU A 115 30.70 29.68 -18.13
C GLU A 115 29.31 30.04 -18.70
N THR A 116 28.95 31.29 -18.39
CA THR A 116 28.09 32.23 -19.10
C THR A 116 28.37 32.24 -20.61
N GLU A 117 27.35 32.21 -21.48
CA GLU A 117 26.98 33.38 -22.31
C GLU A 117 25.88 33.10 -23.35
N LYS A 118 25.23 34.21 -23.68
CA LYS A 118 24.15 34.48 -24.63
C LYS A 118 24.42 33.95 -26.05
N SER A 119 23.36 33.53 -26.75
CA SER A 119 22.74 34.33 -27.82
C SER A 119 21.40 33.74 -28.26
#